data_AF-D1C0X6-F1
#
_entry.id   AF-D1C0X6-F1
#
_cell.length_a   1.000
_cell.length_b   1.000
_cell.length_c   1.000
_cell.angle_alpha   90.00
_cell.angle_beta   90.00
_cell.angle_gamma   90.00
#
_symmetry.space_group_name_H-M   'P 1'
#
loop_
_entity.id
_entity.type
_entity.pdbx_description
1 polymer ?
#
loop_
_entity_poly.entity_id
_entity_poly.type
_entity_poly.pdbx_seq_one_letter_code
_entity_poly.pdbx_strand_id
1 'polypeptide(L)'
;MATRSGPGASFGDFRRDRDLMNELEPLLADEGVDLTSGVLPDSATLQPALERVVARRNLETFTPVGDARDATILILRMTVGLLLRGDVLRAFMELDELVDAESTDSSRATVAGTTGVALGRLDEVLSGRDGTAPAGPAEHAGTAILRLAKKGRAFSALPTLIGSHGGLAVQRAALITLGAAAVAWYDLTDLGPDVVVESLVR
;
A
#
# COMPACT_ATOMS: atom_id res chain seq x y z
N MET A 1 23.63 -37.20 20.06
CA MET A 1 24.37 -36.57 18.93
C MET A 1 23.34 -36.30 17.85
N ALA A 2 22.76 -35.09 17.86
CA ALA A 2 21.62 -34.71 17.02
C ALA A 2 22.16 -33.92 15.82
N THR A 3 21.92 -34.42 14.61
CA THR A 3 22.12 -33.68 13.36
C THR A 3 20.93 -32.74 13.17
N ARG A 4 21.20 -31.43 13.18
CA ARG A 4 20.24 -30.39 12.80
C ARG A 4 20.06 -30.43 11.27
N SER A 5 18.89 -30.86 10.80
CA SER A 5 18.42 -30.51 9.45
C SER A 5 18.13 -29.01 9.43
N GLY A 6 18.77 -28.28 8.52
CA GLY A 6 18.48 -26.86 8.26
C GLY A 6 17.06 -26.65 7.72
N PRO A 7 16.52 -25.43 7.80
CA PRO A 7 15.19 -25.13 7.27
C PRO A 7 15.23 -25.27 5.74
N GLY A 8 14.51 -26.26 5.23
CA GLY A 8 14.35 -26.46 3.80
C GLY A 8 13.60 -25.29 3.20
N ALA A 9 14.22 -24.58 2.28
CA ALA A 9 13.52 -23.70 1.36
C ALA A 9 12.42 -24.52 0.67
N SER A 10 11.18 -24.02 0.76
CA SER A 10 9.99 -24.71 0.25
C SER A 10 10.10 -24.85 -1.27
N PHE A 11 9.57 -25.94 -1.83
CA PHE A 11 9.52 -26.16 -3.28
C PHE A 11 8.79 -25.02 -4.04
N GLY A 12 7.97 -24.22 -3.33
CA GLY A 12 7.35 -23.01 -3.86
C GLY A 12 8.28 -21.80 -3.97
N ASP A 13 9.24 -21.63 -3.05
CA ASP A 13 10.21 -20.52 -3.09
C ASP A 13 11.16 -20.68 -4.29
N PHE A 14 11.67 -21.90 -4.52
CA PHE A 14 12.53 -22.19 -5.67
C PHE A 14 11.85 -22.07 -7.04
N ARG A 15 10.51 -22.08 -7.07
CA ARG A 15 9.74 -21.87 -8.29
C ARG A 15 9.57 -20.37 -8.54
N ARG A 16 9.19 -19.61 -7.52
CA ARG A 16 9.12 -18.13 -7.58
C ARG A 16 10.46 -17.49 -7.92
N ASP A 17 11.55 -17.96 -7.31
CA ASP A 17 12.89 -17.44 -7.60
C ASP A 17 13.31 -17.69 -9.06
N ARG A 18 12.86 -18.80 -9.65
CA ARG A 18 13.16 -19.16 -11.03
C ARG A 18 12.28 -18.39 -12.02
N ASP A 19 11.00 -18.26 -11.72
CA ASP A 19 10.07 -17.49 -12.54
C ASP A 19 10.51 -16.01 -12.56
N LEU A 20 10.89 -15.48 -11.40
CA LEU A 20 11.48 -14.15 -11.27
C LEU A 20 12.77 -14.02 -12.10
N MET A 21 13.71 -14.97 -11.98
CA MET A 21 14.96 -14.91 -12.74
C MET A 21 14.74 -15.00 -14.26
N ASN A 22 13.80 -15.81 -14.73
CA ASN A 22 13.45 -15.88 -16.16
C ASN A 22 12.92 -14.54 -16.70
N GLU A 23 12.22 -13.78 -15.86
CA GLU A 23 11.68 -12.47 -16.22
C GLU A 23 12.73 -11.35 -16.13
N LEU A 24 13.70 -11.47 -15.22
CA LEU A 24 14.80 -10.50 -15.08
C LEU A 24 15.93 -10.74 -16.09
N GLU A 25 16.11 -11.97 -16.58
CA GLU A 25 17.13 -12.34 -17.57
C GLU A 25 17.17 -11.43 -18.82
N PRO A 26 16.06 -11.18 -19.54
CA PRO A 26 16.09 -10.28 -20.69
C PRO A 26 16.45 -8.84 -20.31
N LEU A 27 16.02 -8.38 -19.12
CA LEU A 27 16.35 -7.04 -18.62
C LEU A 27 17.83 -6.91 -18.19
N LEU A 28 18.43 -8.00 -17.70
CA LEU A 28 19.86 -8.07 -17.41
C LEU A 28 20.69 -8.09 -18.69
N ALA A 29 20.20 -8.76 -19.75
CA ALA A 29 20.85 -8.75 -21.06
C ALA A 29 20.88 -7.33 -21.66
N ASP A 30 19.80 -6.55 -21.52
CA ASP A 30 19.76 -5.12 -21.90
C ASP A 30 20.83 -4.28 -21.16
N GLU A 31 21.16 -4.65 -19.92
CA GLU A 31 22.21 -4.01 -19.10
C GLU A 31 23.62 -4.56 -19.39
N GLY A 32 23.76 -5.46 -20.37
CA GLY A 32 25.03 -6.08 -20.75
C GLY A 32 25.46 -7.26 -19.88
N VAL A 33 24.55 -7.80 -19.07
CA VAL A 33 24.78 -8.98 -18.21
C VAL A 33 24.11 -10.20 -18.83
N ASP A 34 24.90 -11.02 -19.53
CA ASP A 34 24.41 -12.24 -20.18
C ASP A 34 24.62 -13.48 -19.29
N LEU A 35 23.54 -13.92 -18.66
CA LEU A 35 23.51 -15.14 -17.83
C LEU A 35 23.51 -16.44 -18.66
N THR A 36 23.26 -16.37 -19.97
CA THR A 36 23.25 -17.51 -20.89
C THR A 36 24.61 -17.80 -21.51
N SER A 37 25.56 -16.87 -21.39
CA SER A 37 26.92 -16.96 -21.91
C SER A 37 27.75 -18.13 -21.35
N GLY A 38 27.27 -18.78 -20.28
CA GLY A 38 27.99 -19.84 -19.57
C GLY A 38 29.11 -19.35 -18.65
N VAL A 39 29.35 -18.03 -18.60
CA VAL A 39 30.29 -17.39 -17.68
C VAL A 39 29.48 -16.55 -16.69
N LEU A 40 29.50 -16.93 -15.41
CA LEU A 40 28.87 -16.12 -14.38
C LEU A 40 29.63 -14.79 -14.22
N PRO A 41 28.95 -13.64 -14.33
CA PRO A 41 29.54 -12.34 -14.01
C PRO A 41 29.99 -12.32 -12.55
N ASP A 42 31.01 -11.51 -12.25
CA ASP A 42 31.40 -11.29 -10.87
C ASP A 42 30.29 -10.57 -10.08
N SER A 43 30.32 -10.70 -8.75
CA SER A 43 29.30 -10.08 -7.88
C SER A 43 29.30 -8.55 -7.95
N ALA A 44 30.47 -7.95 -8.22
CA ALA A 44 30.63 -6.50 -8.35
C ALA A 44 29.89 -5.94 -9.59
N THR A 45 29.72 -6.76 -10.63
CA THR A 45 28.98 -6.42 -11.85
C THR A 45 27.52 -6.84 -11.74
N LEU A 46 27.26 -8.07 -11.26
CA LEU A 46 25.93 -8.64 -11.21
C LEU A 46 25.00 -7.92 -10.23
N GLN A 47 25.48 -7.57 -9.03
CA GLN A 47 24.62 -7.03 -7.99
C GLN A 47 24.06 -5.63 -8.31
N PRO A 48 24.88 -4.67 -8.78
CA PRO A 48 24.35 -3.38 -9.22
C PRO A 48 23.43 -3.49 -10.45
N ALA A 49 23.67 -4.45 -11.35
CA ALA A 49 22.80 -4.69 -12.50
C ALA A 49 21.44 -5.24 -12.05
N LEU A 50 21.42 -6.20 -11.13
CA LEU A 50 20.19 -6.70 -10.51
C LEU A 50 19.41 -5.59 -9.81
N GLU A 51 20.08 -4.72 -9.06
CA GLU A 51 19.42 -3.57 -8.41
C GLU A 51 18.73 -2.65 -9.41
N ARG A 52 19.38 -2.32 -10.53
CA ARG A 52 18.79 -1.48 -11.59
C ARG A 52 17.64 -2.18 -12.30
N VAL A 53 17.80 -3.45 -12.64
CA VAL A 53 16.77 -4.25 -13.32
C VAL A 53 15.54 -4.44 -12.45
N VAL A 54 15.71 -4.74 -11.16
CA VAL A 54 14.61 -4.83 -10.21
C VAL A 54 13.93 -3.48 -10.03
N ALA A 55 14.70 -2.38 -9.93
CA ALA A 55 14.13 -1.04 -9.84
C ALA A 55 13.31 -0.67 -11.09
N ARG A 56 13.83 -0.97 -12.29
CA ARG A 56 13.13 -0.75 -13.57
C ARG A 56 11.84 -1.57 -13.63
N ARG A 57 11.92 -2.86 -13.32
CA ARG A 57 10.75 -3.73 -13.31
C ARG A 57 9.68 -3.26 -12.32
N ASN A 58 10.08 -2.88 -11.11
CA ASN A 58 9.15 -2.33 -10.13
C ASN A 58 8.49 -1.06 -10.67
N LEU A 59 9.24 -0.17 -11.30
CA LEU A 59 8.66 1.02 -11.94
C LEU A 59 7.63 0.64 -13.02
N GLU A 60 7.94 -0.30 -13.90
CA GLU A 60 7.03 -0.78 -14.95
C GLU A 60 5.76 -1.42 -14.36
N THR A 61 5.90 -2.20 -13.29
CA THR A 61 4.80 -2.94 -12.65
C THR A 61 3.87 -2.03 -11.84
N PHE A 62 4.42 -1.02 -11.16
CA PHE A 62 3.66 -0.11 -10.30
C PHE A 62 3.25 1.20 -10.98
N THR A 63 3.73 1.48 -12.20
CA THR A 63 3.43 2.73 -12.92
C THR A 63 2.66 2.42 -14.20
N PRO A 64 1.35 2.16 -14.13
CA PRO A 64 0.57 1.85 -15.32
C PRO A 64 0.55 3.06 -16.27
N VAL A 65 0.56 2.76 -17.57
CA VAL A 65 0.50 3.73 -18.68
C VAL A 65 -0.60 3.34 -19.66
N GLY A 66 -1.02 4.26 -20.52
CA GLY A 66 -2.05 3.99 -21.54
C GLY A 66 -3.37 3.46 -20.95
N ASP A 67 -3.94 2.45 -21.60
CA ASP A 67 -5.25 1.90 -21.24
C ASP A 67 -5.29 1.29 -19.82
N ALA A 68 -4.22 0.61 -19.39
CA ALA A 68 -4.12 0.13 -18.00
C ALA A 68 -4.21 1.27 -16.99
N ARG A 69 -3.61 2.44 -17.29
CA ARG A 69 -3.69 3.60 -16.40
C ARG A 69 -5.12 4.10 -16.28
N ASP A 70 -5.82 4.21 -17.40
CA ASP A 70 -7.20 4.70 -17.44
C ASP A 70 -8.14 3.73 -16.71
N ALA A 71 -7.97 2.42 -16.92
CA ALA A 71 -8.68 1.38 -16.19
C ALA A 71 -8.40 1.45 -14.67
N THR A 72 -7.13 1.59 -14.27
CA THR A 72 -6.74 1.74 -12.87
C THR A 72 -7.40 2.96 -12.22
N ILE A 73 -7.37 4.12 -12.88
CA ILE A 73 -7.98 5.35 -12.36
C ILE A 73 -9.49 5.19 -12.20
N LEU A 74 -10.16 4.55 -13.18
CA LEU A 74 -11.60 4.31 -13.13
C LEU A 74 -11.98 3.45 -11.92
N ILE A 75 -11.30 2.32 -11.74
CA ILE A 75 -11.56 1.41 -10.61
C ILE A 75 -11.29 2.10 -9.29
N LEU A 76 -10.15 2.79 -9.13
CA LEU A 76 -9.86 3.53 -7.91
C LEU A 76 -10.93 4.60 -7.58
N ARG A 77 -11.46 5.31 -8.60
CA ARG A 77 -12.56 6.26 -8.39
C ARG A 77 -13.84 5.57 -7.92
N MET A 78 -14.19 4.43 -8.51
CA MET A 78 -15.36 3.65 -8.11
C MET A 78 -15.22 3.14 -6.67
N THR A 79 -14.09 2.51 -6.35
CA THR A 79 -13.78 1.97 -5.02
C THR A 79 -13.77 3.06 -3.97
N VAL A 80 -13.06 4.17 -4.19
CA VAL A 80 -13.06 5.32 -3.27
C VAL A 80 -14.47 5.88 -3.11
N GLY A 81 -15.27 5.95 -4.18
CA GLY A 81 -16.66 6.38 -4.12
C GLY A 81 -17.55 5.47 -3.25
N LEU A 82 -17.33 4.15 -3.26
CA LEU A 82 -18.02 3.20 -2.40
C LEU A 82 -17.58 3.34 -0.93
N LEU A 83 -16.28 3.44 -0.69
CA LEU A 83 -15.71 3.69 0.64
C LEU A 83 -16.25 4.99 1.25
N LEU A 84 -16.36 6.07 0.47
CA LEU A 84 -16.92 7.34 0.93
C LEU A 84 -18.39 7.25 1.33
N ARG A 85 -19.15 6.28 0.79
CA ARG A 85 -20.56 6.04 1.15
C ARG A 85 -20.72 5.05 2.31
N GLY A 86 -19.61 4.54 2.87
CA GLY A 86 -19.62 3.52 3.90
C GLY A 86 -19.93 2.11 3.39
N ASP A 87 -19.87 1.89 2.07
CA ASP A 87 -20.15 0.57 1.46
C ASP A 87 -18.85 -0.21 1.29
N VAL A 88 -18.20 -0.52 2.42
CA VAL A 88 -16.83 -1.05 2.45
C VAL A 88 -16.75 -2.47 1.92
N LEU A 89 -17.70 -3.33 2.28
CA LEU A 89 -17.75 -4.71 1.77
C LEU A 89 -17.86 -4.73 0.25
N ARG A 90 -18.75 -3.91 -0.32
CA ARG A 90 -18.90 -3.82 -1.77
C ARG A 90 -17.66 -3.24 -2.44
N ALA A 91 -17.01 -2.25 -1.82
CA ALA A 91 -15.77 -1.68 -2.35
C ALA A 91 -14.68 -2.74 -2.55
N PHE A 92 -14.52 -3.66 -1.58
CA PHE A 92 -13.55 -4.75 -1.68
C PHE A 92 -13.98 -5.85 -2.65
N MET A 93 -15.25 -6.24 -2.66
CA MET A 93 -15.76 -7.21 -3.63
C MET A 93 -15.54 -6.77 -5.08
N GLU A 94 -15.85 -5.50 -5.38
CA GLU A 94 -15.66 -4.95 -6.72
C GLU A 94 -14.18 -4.82 -7.07
N LEU A 95 -13.31 -4.51 -6.08
CA LEU A 95 -11.86 -4.49 -6.30
C LEU A 95 -11.33 -5.88 -6.64
N ASP A 96 -11.76 -6.91 -5.90
CA ASP A 96 -11.37 -8.31 -6.14
C ASP A 96 -11.85 -8.84 -7.50
N GLU A 97 -13.01 -8.36 -7.98
CA GLU A 97 -13.57 -8.76 -9.28
C GLU A 97 -12.94 -8.02 -10.46
N LEU A 98 -12.64 -6.73 -10.30
CA LEU A 98 -12.24 -5.85 -11.41
C LEU A 98 -10.71 -5.72 -11.56
N VAL A 99 -9.93 -6.12 -10.56
CA VAL A 99 -8.47 -5.98 -10.56
C VAL A 99 -7.80 -7.34 -10.70
N ASP A 100 -7.00 -7.49 -11.75
CA ASP A 100 -6.27 -8.73 -11.97
C ASP A 100 -4.99 -8.75 -11.12
N ALA A 101 -4.50 -9.94 -10.75
CA ALA A 101 -3.19 -10.07 -10.10
C ALA A 101 -2.07 -9.53 -11.01
N GLU A 102 -2.09 -9.92 -12.28
CA GLU A 102 -1.21 -9.47 -13.35
C GLU A 102 -2.00 -9.35 -14.66
N SER A 103 -1.63 -8.42 -15.54
CA SER A 103 -2.27 -8.22 -16.85
C SER A 103 -1.29 -8.60 -17.95
N THR A 104 -1.73 -9.48 -18.86
CA THR A 104 -0.90 -9.98 -19.97
C THR A 104 -0.81 -9.01 -21.15
N ASP A 105 -1.77 -8.11 -21.28
CA ASP A 105 -1.93 -7.21 -22.43
C ASP A 105 -1.83 -5.71 -22.06
N SER A 106 -1.59 -5.40 -20.78
CA SER A 106 -1.55 -4.03 -20.24
C SER A 106 -2.81 -3.20 -20.53
N SER A 107 -3.98 -3.86 -20.69
CA SER A 107 -5.27 -3.19 -20.89
C SER A 107 -6.13 -3.13 -19.62
N ARG A 108 -5.80 -3.96 -18.63
CA ARG A 108 -6.57 -4.10 -17.38
C ARG A 108 -5.83 -3.50 -16.19
N ALA A 109 -6.59 -3.06 -15.20
CA ALA A 109 -6.02 -2.66 -13.92
C ALA A 109 -5.46 -3.88 -13.19
N THR A 110 -4.28 -3.72 -12.61
CA THR A 110 -3.65 -4.76 -11.80
C THR A 110 -3.54 -4.36 -10.34
N VAL A 111 -3.31 -5.35 -9.45
CA VAL A 111 -3.05 -5.08 -8.03
C VAL A 111 -1.86 -4.14 -7.88
N ALA A 112 -0.79 -4.37 -8.63
CA ALA A 112 0.38 -3.50 -8.62
C ALA A 112 0.07 -2.09 -9.16
N GLY A 113 -0.64 -1.98 -10.28
CA GLY A 113 -0.98 -0.69 -10.89
C GLY A 113 -1.88 0.16 -10.00
N THR A 114 -2.94 -0.45 -9.42
CA THR A 114 -3.83 0.21 -8.45
C THR A 114 -3.10 0.62 -7.19
N THR A 115 -2.17 -0.21 -6.69
CA THR A 115 -1.29 0.13 -5.56
C THR A 115 -0.42 1.35 -5.88
N GLY A 116 0.28 1.34 -7.01
CA GLY A 116 1.20 2.42 -7.36
C GLY A 116 0.49 3.75 -7.62
N VAL A 117 -0.65 3.74 -8.32
CA VAL A 117 -1.46 4.95 -8.53
C VAL A 117 -2.03 5.49 -7.21
N ALA A 118 -2.52 4.60 -6.34
CA ALA A 118 -3.02 5.03 -5.03
C ALA A 118 -1.92 5.65 -4.17
N LEU A 119 -0.74 5.03 -4.08
CA LEU A 119 0.39 5.55 -3.32
C LEU A 119 0.91 6.88 -3.89
N GLY A 120 1.10 6.98 -5.21
CA GLY A 120 1.52 8.22 -5.84
C GLY A 120 0.51 9.35 -5.59
N ARG A 121 -0.79 9.02 -5.59
CA ARG A 121 -1.83 9.99 -5.28
C ARG A 121 -1.83 10.41 -3.82
N LEU A 122 -1.61 9.48 -2.90
CA LEU A 122 -1.46 9.79 -1.48
C LEU A 122 -0.24 10.69 -1.24
N ASP A 123 0.89 10.44 -1.90
CA ASP A 123 2.06 11.32 -1.81
C ASP A 123 1.73 12.72 -2.31
N GLU A 124 1.06 12.88 -3.45
CA GLU A 124 0.65 14.20 -3.96
C GLU A 124 -0.28 14.95 -3.00
N VAL A 125 -1.31 14.27 -2.50
CA VAL A 125 -2.35 14.86 -1.65
C VAL A 125 -1.80 15.18 -0.25
N LEU A 126 -1.15 14.22 0.40
CA LEU A 126 -0.71 14.34 1.80
C LEU A 126 0.60 15.12 1.96
N SER A 127 1.44 15.22 0.91
CA SER A 127 2.59 16.13 0.96
C SER A 127 2.22 17.61 0.75
N GLY A 128 0.92 17.91 0.54
CA GLY A 128 0.44 19.26 0.25
C GLY A 128 0.85 19.80 -1.11
N ARG A 129 1.37 18.94 -2.01
CA ARG A 129 1.67 19.29 -3.41
C ARG A 129 0.39 19.45 -4.22
N ASP A 130 -0.69 18.84 -3.77
CA ASP A 130 -2.04 19.08 -4.30
C ASP A 130 -2.78 20.13 -3.45
N GLY A 131 -3.06 21.29 -4.06
CA GLY A 131 -3.82 22.37 -3.42
C GLY A 131 -5.30 22.09 -3.18
N THR A 132 -5.82 20.93 -3.61
CA THR A 132 -7.19 20.46 -3.34
C THR A 132 -7.29 19.56 -2.10
N ALA A 133 -6.16 19.06 -1.59
CA ALA A 133 -6.11 18.37 -0.32
C ALA A 133 -6.48 19.34 0.80
N PRO A 134 -7.32 18.96 1.78
CA PRO A 134 -7.54 19.76 2.96
C PRO A 134 -6.29 19.73 3.86
N ALA A 135 -5.19 20.33 3.40
CA ALA A 135 -3.97 20.48 4.15
C ALA A 135 -4.25 21.42 5.33
N GLY A 136 -4.22 20.87 6.54
CA GLY A 136 -4.54 21.64 7.72
C GLY A 136 -4.03 21.02 9.01
N PRO A 137 -3.94 21.81 10.09
CA PRO A 137 -3.44 21.34 11.38
C PRO A 137 -4.17 20.09 11.92
N ALA A 138 -5.44 19.88 11.52
CA ALA A 138 -6.24 18.72 11.93
C ALA A 138 -5.82 17.40 11.27
N GLU A 139 -5.37 17.43 10.01
CA GLU A 139 -4.87 16.23 9.31
C GLU A 139 -3.58 15.72 9.98
N HIS A 140 -2.60 16.62 10.18
CA HIS A 140 -1.36 16.28 10.87
C HIS A 140 -1.61 15.81 12.31
N ALA A 141 -2.55 16.45 13.02
CA ALA A 141 -2.96 16.00 14.34
C ALA A 141 -3.56 14.58 14.28
N GLY A 142 -4.38 14.25 13.27
CA GLY A 142 -5.00 12.94 13.10
C GLY A 142 -3.97 11.83 12.92
N THR A 143 -3.00 12.02 12.03
CA THR A 143 -1.90 11.06 11.80
C THR A 143 -1.05 10.88 13.07
N ALA A 144 -0.75 11.98 13.78
CA ALA A 144 -0.02 11.92 15.05
C ALA A 144 -0.81 11.15 16.12
N ILE A 145 -2.11 11.43 16.26
CA ILE A 145 -3.04 10.76 17.18
C ILE A 145 -3.10 9.26 16.88
N LEU A 146 -3.32 8.85 15.63
CA LEU A 146 -3.35 7.44 15.21
C LEU A 146 -2.06 6.72 15.59
N ARG A 147 -0.90 7.30 15.28
CA ARG A 147 0.42 6.70 15.60
C ARG A 147 0.63 6.54 17.09
N LEU A 148 0.15 7.50 17.91
CA LEU A 148 0.26 7.46 19.36
C LEU A 148 -0.77 6.50 19.97
N ALA A 149 -1.99 6.43 19.43
CA ALA A 149 -3.06 5.55 19.88
C ALA A 149 -2.69 4.08 19.70
N LYS A 150 -2.07 3.72 18.56
CA LYS A 150 -1.51 2.37 18.33
C LYS A 150 -0.48 1.94 19.38
N LYS A 151 0.09 2.90 20.12
CA LYS A 151 1.08 2.66 21.19
C LYS A 151 0.48 2.81 22.59
N GLY A 152 -0.82 3.08 22.72
CA GLY A 152 -1.47 3.39 24.00
C GLY A 152 -1.05 4.73 24.61
N ARG A 153 -0.60 5.69 23.79
CA ARG A 153 0.05 6.95 24.25
C ARG A 153 -0.64 8.23 23.79
N ALA A 154 -1.77 8.15 23.09
CA ALA A 154 -2.43 9.35 22.55
C ALA A 154 -2.84 10.34 23.65
N PHE A 155 -3.46 9.85 24.73
CA PHE A 155 -3.92 10.69 25.83
C PHE A 155 -2.76 11.35 26.61
N SER A 156 -1.70 10.61 26.91
CA SER A 156 -0.53 11.15 27.62
C SER A 156 0.26 12.16 26.80
N ALA A 157 0.08 12.19 25.47
CA ALA A 157 0.71 13.15 24.56
C ALA A 157 -0.15 14.41 24.32
N LEU A 158 -1.31 14.56 24.98
CA LEU A 158 -2.25 15.66 24.74
C LEU A 158 -1.62 17.07 24.82
N PRO A 159 -0.76 17.40 25.81
CA PRO A 159 -0.12 18.73 25.86
C PRO A 159 0.77 19.00 24.63
N THR A 160 1.53 17.99 24.19
CA THR A 160 2.39 18.09 23.00
C THR A 160 1.57 18.24 21.72
N LEU A 161 0.46 17.50 21.60
CA LEU A 161 -0.46 17.58 20.46
C LEU A 161 -1.11 18.97 20.37
N ILE A 162 -1.62 19.50 21.48
CA ILE A 162 -2.22 20.83 21.53
C ILE A 162 -1.18 21.91 21.21
N GLY A 163 0.03 21.80 21.76
CA GLY A 163 1.12 22.74 21.48
C GLY A 163 1.57 22.74 20.02
N SER A 164 1.50 21.60 19.33
CA SER A 164 1.99 21.46 17.95
C SER A 164 0.92 21.76 16.88
N HIS A 165 -0.36 21.55 17.20
CA HIS A 165 -1.44 21.60 16.20
C HIS A 165 -2.60 22.54 16.58
N GLY A 166 -2.70 22.97 17.83
CA GLY A 166 -3.82 23.75 18.37
C GLY A 166 -5.00 22.89 18.83
N GLY A 167 -5.66 23.32 19.92
CA GLY A 167 -6.68 22.52 20.60
C GLY A 167 -7.87 22.11 19.73
N LEU A 168 -8.39 23.03 18.91
CA LEU A 168 -9.53 22.74 18.02
C LEU A 168 -9.17 21.71 16.93
N ALA A 169 -7.93 21.77 16.42
CA ALA A 169 -7.44 20.83 15.43
C ALA A 169 -7.30 19.43 16.04
N VAL A 170 -6.71 19.33 17.24
CA VAL A 170 -6.59 18.07 17.99
C VAL A 170 -7.95 17.47 18.30
N GLN A 171 -8.94 18.28 18.71
CA GLN A 171 -10.29 17.81 18.97
C GLN A 171 -10.96 17.22 17.72
N ARG A 172 -10.95 17.97 16.60
CA ARG A 172 -11.53 17.50 15.34
C ARG A 172 -10.85 16.24 14.84
N ALA A 173 -9.52 16.22 14.90
CA ALA A 173 -8.72 15.08 14.50
C ALA A 173 -9.02 13.82 15.34
N ALA A 174 -9.17 13.98 16.66
CA ALA A 174 -9.53 12.89 17.56
C ALA A 174 -10.91 12.32 17.25
N LEU A 175 -11.91 13.17 17.01
CA LEU A 175 -13.27 12.74 16.67
C LEU A 175 -13.34 12.04 15.31
N ILE A 176 -12.67 12.57 14.28
CA ILE A 176 -12.57 11.94 12.95
C ILE A 176 -11.88 10.58 13.08
N THR A 177 -10.77 10.50 13.82
CA THR A 177 -10.04 9.25 14.04
C THR A 177 -10.89 8.20 14.75
N LEU A 178 -11.66 8.61 15.77
CA LEU A 178 -12.56 7.74 16.51
C LEU A 178 -13.72 7.25 15.62
N GLY A 179 -14.30 8.13 14.82
CA GLY A 179 -15.34 7.77 13.85
C GLY A 179 -14.84 6.81 12.77
N ALA A 180 -13.63 7.03 12.23
CA ALA A 180 -13.02 6.12 11.27
C ALA A 180 -12.74 4.74 11.88
N ALA A 181 -12.31 4.68 13.15
CA ALA A 181 -12.16 3.41 13.87
C ALA A 181 -13.50 2.70 14.07
N ALA A 182 -14.58 3.44 14.38
CA ALA A 182 -15.94 2.89 14.50
C ALA A 182 -16.44 2.28 13.20
N VAL A 183 -16.28 2.99 12.07
CA VAL A 183 -16.63 2.47 10.74
C VAL A 183 -15.84 1.21 10.44
N ALA A 184 -14.52 1.24 10.61
CA ALA A 184 -13.68 0.07 10.36
C ALA A 184 -14.04 -1.14 11.24
N TRP A 185 -14.41 -0.93 12.51
CA TRP A 185 -14.86 -2.02 13.38
C TRP A 185 -16.24 -2.54 13.00
N TYR A 186 -17.18 -1.66 12.65
CA TYR A 186 -18.49 -2.07 12.16
C TYR A 186 -18.36 -2.92 10.90
N ASP A 187 -17.51 -2.53 9.94
CA ASP A 187 -17.34 -3.28 8.70
C ASP A 187 -16.62 -4.63 8.88
N LEU A 188 -15.84 -4.77 9.95
CA LEU A 188 -15.08 -5.99 10.27
C LEU A 188 -15.79 -6.91 11.29
N THR A 189 -16.94 -6.51 11.83
CA THR A 189 -17.65 -7.26 12.87
C THR A 189 -19.15 -7.32 12.59
N ASP A 190 -19.82 -8.41 12.97
CA ASP A 190 -21.28 -8.51 12.90
C ASP A 190 -22.00 -7.71 14.03
N LEU A 191 -21.31 -6.74 14.64
CA LEU A 191 -21.85 -5.96 15.74
C LEU A 191 -22.78 -4.86 15.20
N GLY A 192 -23.92 -4.67 15.87
CA GLY A 192 -24.79 -3.53 15.59
C GLY A 192 -24.08 -2.19 15.87
N PRO A 193 -24.41 -1.10 15.16
CA PRO A 193 -23.73 0.19 15.28
C PRO A 193 -23.75 0.75 16.70
N ASP A 194 -24.84 0.55 17.44
CA ASP A 194 -24.95 0.98 18.85
C ASP A 194 -23.94 0.27 19.76
N VAL A 195 -23.66 -1.01 19.49
CA VAL A 195 -22.70 -1.82 20.26
C VAL A 195 -21.27 -1.37 19.98
N VAL A 196 -20.96 -1.03 18.72
CA VAL A 196 -19.64 -0.49 18.33
C VAL A 196 -19.41 0.87 18.98
N VAL A 197 -20.41 1.75 18.96
CA VAL A 197 -20.33 3.08 19.60
C VAL A 197 -20.16 2.96 21.11
N GLU A 198 -20.97 2.11 21.77
CA GLU A 198 -20.85 1.88 23.21
C GLU A 198 -19.47 1.31 23.58
N SER A 199 -18.92 0.42 22.76
CA SER A 199 -17.60 -0.18 22.99
C SER A 199 -16.43 0.80 22.81
N LEU A 200 -16.59 1.83 21.99
CA LEU A 200 -15.54 2.81 21.70
C LEU A 200 -15.54 4.03 22.63
N VAL A 201 -16.66 4.34 23.28
CA VAL A 201 -16.85 5.58 24.06
C VAL A 201 -17.07 5.33 25.57
N ARG A 202 -17.14 4.06 25.99
CA ARG A 202 -17.20 3.68 27.42
C ARG A 202 -15.91 3.98 28.19
#